data_AF-A0A097KJQ8-F1
#
_entry.id   AF-A0A097KJQ8-F1
#
_cell.length_a   1.000
_cell.length_b   1.000
_cell.length_c   1.000
_cell.angle_alpha   90.00
_cell.angle_beta   90.00
_cell.angle_gamma   90.00
#
_symmetry.space_group_name_H-M   'P 1'
#
loop_
_entity.id
_entity.type
_entity.pdbx_description
1 polymer ?
#
loop_
_entity_poly.entity_id
_entity_poly.type
_entity_poly.pdbx_seq_one_letter_code
_entity_poly.pdbx_strand_id
1 'polypeptide(L)' 'MLIFLKTSMKFFIVSNIQNKFNFYNLIMAAAYLPSILVPLVGLVFPLIGMASLFLYIEKEEIV' A
#
# COMPACT_ATOMS: atom_id res chain seq x y z
N MET A 1 -25.46 16.02 37.06
CA MET A 1 -25.48 14.64 36.54
C MET A 1 -25.79 14.57 35.04
N LEU A 2 -26.93 15.10 34.56
CA LEU A 2 -27.30 15.05 33.13
C LEU A 2 -26.32 15.79 32.19
N ILE A 3 -25.78 16.93 32.61
CA ILE A 3 -24.77 17.69 31.85
C ILE A 3 -23.48 16.89 31.65
N PHE A 4 -23.04 16.20 32.70
CA PHE A 4 -21.86 15.31 32.66
C PHE A 4 -22.08 14.18 31.63
N LEU A 5 -23.24 13.53 31.69
CA LEU A 5 -23.60 12.47 30.75
C LEU A 5 -23.58 12.94 29.28
N LYS A 6 -24.09 14.16 29.02
CA LYS A 6 -24.14 14.73 27.67
C LYS A 6 -22.75 15.08 27.12
N THR A 7 -21.86 15.60 27.97
CA THR A 7 -20.48 15.92 27.61
C THR A 7 -19.66 14.65 27.36
N SER A 8 -19.81 13.63 28.22
CA SER A 8 -19.14 12.33 28.05
C SER A 8 -19.55 11.64 26.75
N MET A 9 -20.84 11.69 26.39
CA MET A 9 -21.32 11.12 25.14
C MET A 9 -20.77 11.85 23.91
N LYS A 10 -20.66 13.18 23.95
CA LYS A 10 -20.08 13.98 22.86
C LYS A 10 -18.59 13.67 22.68
N PHE A 11 -17.83 13.51 23.76
CA PHE A 11 -16.42 13.12 23.71
C PHE A 11 -16.24 11.73 23.08
N PHE A 12 -17.07 10.75 23.47
CA PHE A 12 -17.05 9.40 22.91
C PHE A 12 -17.35 9.39 21.41
N ILE A 13 -18.33 10.18 20.96
CA ILE A 13 -18.66 10.27 19.53
C ILE A 13 -17.51 10.89 18.74
N VAL A 14 -16.94 12.00 19.23
CA VAL A 14 -15.85 12.71 18.55
C VAL A 14 -14.59 11.85 18.48
N SER A 15 -14.22 11.14 19.55
CA SER A 15 -13.03 10.28 19.55
C SER A 15 -13.16 9.11 18.57
N ASN A 16 -14.35 8.52 18.43
CA ASN A 16 -14.60 7.47 17.45
C ASN A 16 -14.49 7.99 16.00
N ILE A 17 -15.04 9.17 15.71
CA ILE A 17 -14.93 9.79 14.38
C ILE A 17 -13.48 10.12 14.04
N GLN A 18 -12.72 10.66 14.99
CA GLN A 18 -11.30 10.97 14.80
C GLN A 18 -10.46 9.72 14.57
N ASN A 19 -10.70 8.64 15.34
CA ASN A 19 -10.03 7.36 15.09
C ASN A 19 -10.33 6.80 13.70
N LYS A 20 -11.60 6.88 13.28
CA LYS A 20 -12.02 6.45 11.95
C LYS A 20 -11.33 7.27 10.85
N PHE A 21 -11.25 8.59 11.02
CA PHE A 21 -10.54 9.49 10.12
C PHE A 21 -9.04 9.17 10.02
N ASN A 22 -8.36 8.98 11.16
CA ASN A 22 -6.95 8.61 11.20
C ASN A 22 -6.67 7.28 10.47
N PHE A 23 -7.59 6.31 10.57
CA PHE A 23 -7.50 5.06 9.83
C PHE A 23 -7.62 5.25 8.31
N TYR A 24 -8.54 6.11 7.84
CA TYR A 24 -8.68 6.40 6.40
C TYR A 24 -7.46 7.11 5.82
N ASN A 25 -6.83 8.02 6.58
CA ASN A 25 -5.62 8.71 6.14
C ASN A 25 -4.46 7.74 5.88
N LEU A 26 -4.32 6.69 6.69
CA LEU A 26 -3.31 5.64 6.49
C LEU A 26 -3.51 4.91 5.15
N ILE A 27 -4.75 4.56 4.82
CA ILE A 27 -5.08 3.87 3.56
C ILE A 27 -4.83 4.79 2.36
N MET A 28 -5.23 6.06 2.48
CA MET A 28 -5.04 7.05 1.42
C MET A 28 -3.56 7.35 1.16
N ALA A 29 -2.72 7.32 2.20
CA ALA A 29 -1.27 7.56 2.09
C ALA A 29 -0.55 6.51 1.21
N ALA A 30 -1.10 5.30 1.07
CA ALA A 30 -0.49 4.22 0.27
C ALA A 30 -1.28 3.87 -1.00
N ALA A 31 -2.30 4.65 -1.37
CA ALA A 31 -3.19 4.32 -2.48
C ALA A 31 -2.49 4.25 -3.86
N TYR A 32 -1.34 4.91 -4.02
CA TYR A 32 -0.56 4.92 -5.27
C TYR A 32 0.48 3.79 -5.39
N LEU A 33 0.75 3.04 -4.31
CA LEU A 33 1.72 1.94 -4.33
C LEU A 33 1.40 0.89 -5.41
N PRO A 34 0.15 0.40 -5.55
CA PRO A 34 -0.17 -0.61 -6.55
C PRO A 34 0.14 -0.17 -7.97
N SER A 35 -0.12 1.10 -8.31
CA SER A 35 0.13 1.65 -9.64
C SER A 35 1.61 1.70 -10.03
N ILE A 36 2.53 1.66 -9.06
CA ILE A 36 3.97 1.63 -9.29
C ILE A 36 4.49 0.18 -9.20
N LEU A 37 4.12 -0.54 -8.14
CA LEU A 37 4.65 -1.87 -7.85
C LEU A 37 4.14 -2.95 -8.82
N VAL A 38 2.87 -2.87 -9.23
CA VAL A 38 2.28 -3.84 -10.17
C VAL A 38 2.99 -3.81 -11.53
N PRO A 39 3.15 -2.67 -12.23
CA PRO A 39 3.89 -2.66 -13.48
C PRO A 39 5.40 -2.93 -13.30
N LEU A 40 6.00 -2.52 -12.18
CA LEU A 40 7.40 -2.80 -11.92
C LEU A 40 7.68 -4.31 -11.80
N VAL A 41 6.88 -5.02 -11.00
CA VAL A 41 7.05 -6.46 -10.78
C VAL A 41 6.42 -7.30 -11.91
N GLY A 42 5.38 -6.79 -12.57
CA GLY A 42 4.68 -7.51 -13.63
C GLY A 42 5.26 -7.32 -15.03
N LEU A 43 6.02 -6.25 -15.28
CA LEU A 43 6.57 -5.94 -16.61
C LEU A 43 8.08 -5.71 -16.56
N VAL A 44 8.57 -4.75 -15.76
CA VAL A 44 9.97 -4.34 -15.79
C VAL A 44 10.89 -5.45 -15.27
N PHE A 45 10.59 -5.99 -14.09
CA PHE A 45 11.40 -7.05 -13.49
C PHE A 45 11.44 -8.33 -14.34
N PRO A 46 10.31 -8.84 -14.87
CA PRO A 46 10.32 -9.99 -15.77
C PRO A 46 11.06 -9.70 -17.07
N LEU A 47 10.90 -8.52 -17.68
CA LEU A 47 11.59 -8.16 -18.92
C LEU A 47 13.10 -8.22 -18.75
N ILE A 48 13.61 -7.63 -17.66
CA ILE A 48 15.04 -7.64 -17.35
C ILE A 48 15.50 -9.07 -16.99
N GLY A 49 14.73 -9.79 -16.17
CA GLY A 49 15.05 -11.16 -15.76
C GLY A 49 15.11 -12.12 -16.95
N MET A 50 14.12 -12.09 -17.83
CA MET A 50 14.07 -12.92 -19.04
C MET A 50 15.20 -12.59 -20.01
N ALA A 51 15.49 -11.31 -20.24
CA ALA A 51 16.61 -10.91 -21.10
C ALA A 51 17.97 -11.35 -20.51
N SER A 52 18.14 -11.22 -19.20
CA SER A 52 19.38 -11.60 -18.51
C SER A 52 19.59 -13.10 -18.54
N LEU A 53 18.53 -13.87 -18.28
CA LEU A 53 18.55 -15.34 -18.35
C LEU A 53 18.79 -15.84 -19.78
N PHE A 54 18.16 -15.20 -20.77
CA PHE A 54 18.39 -15.51 -22.19
C PHE A 54 19.87 -15.35 -22.55
N LEU A 55 20.47 -14.20 -22.22
CA LEU A 55 21.90 -13.97 -22.47
C LEU A 55 22.82 -14.94 -21.71
N TYR A 56 22.40 -15.41 -20.53
CA TYR A 56 23.15 -16.39 -19.76
C TYR A 56 23.15 -17.77 -20.44
N ILE A 57 21.97 -18.24 -20.88
CA ILE A 57 21.82 -19.54 -21.54
C ILE A 57 22.57 -19.57 -22.88
N GLU A 58 22.40 -18.54 -23.71
CA GLU A 58 23.10 -18.43 -25.00
C GLU A 58 24.63 -18.43 -24.80
N LYS A 59 25.13 -17.84 -23.72
CA LYS A 59 26.57 -17.89 -23.39
C LYS A 59 27.07 -19.29 -23.02
N GLU A 60 26.23 -20.14 -22.43
CA GLU A 60 26.57 -21.52 -22.11
C GLU A 60 26.49 -22.45 -23.34
N GLU A 61 25.60 -22.15 -24.30
CA GLU A 61 25.46 -22.92 -25.55
C GLU A 61 26.56 -22.66 -26.59
N ILE A 62 27.29 -21.54 -26.51
CA ILE A 62 28.37 -21.19 -27.47
C ILE A 62 29.69 -21.97 -27.20
N VAL A 63 29.67 -23.06 -26.41
CA VAL A 63 30.84 -23.94 -26.14
C VAL A 63 30.73 -25.29 -26.84
#